data_AF-A0A7S0HZJ7-F1
#
_entry.id   AF-A0A7S0HZJ7-F1
#
_cell.length_a   1.000
_cell.length_b   1.000
_cell.length_c   1.000
_cell.angle_alpha   90.00
_cell.angle_beta   90.00
_cell.angle_gamma   90.00
#
_symmetry.space_group_name_H-M   'P 1'
#
loop_
_entity.id
_entity.type
_entity.pdbx_description
1 polymer ?
#
loop_
_entity_poly.entity_id
_entity_poly.type
_entity_poly.pdbx_seq_one_letter_code
_entity_poly.pdbx_strand_id
1 'polypeptide(L)'
;VFVRLPGRSPAEAATQGRAMAEYVSSHSKLPAALTLEYERVLSPCLLDGHNRYAGAEYVSGTEPQPSLLQKGLFERGQCKYVQATLRGALQRLLVEGSLPRALDFARGACRKLLGGE
;
A
#
# COMPACT_ATOMS: atom_id res chain seq x y z
N VAL A 1 -12.77 3.05 4.15
CA VAL A 1 -13.21 1.64 3.98
C VAL A 1 -12.32 0.99 2.91
N PHE A 2 -11.99 -0.30 3.04
CA PHE A 2 -11.27 -1.03 1.99
C PHE A 2 -12.28 -1.81 1.15
N VAL A 3 -12.33 -1.55 -0.16
CA VAL A 3 -13.20 -2.24 -1.11
C VAL A 3 -12.33 -2.97 -2.13
N ARG A 4 -12.55 -4.28 -2.29
CA ARG A 4 -11.84 -5.09 -3.27
C ARG A 4 -12.57 -5.08 -4.61
N LEU A 5 -11.88 -4.65 -5.67
CA LEU A 5 -12.39 -4.64 -7.05
C LEU A 5 -11.62 -5.66 -7.91
N PRO A 6 -12.07 -6.92 -8.00
CA PRO A 6 -11.33 -7.96 -8.69
C PRO A 6 -11.25 -7.70 -10.21
N GLY A 7 -10.08 -7.94 -10.80
CA GLY A 7 -9.86 -7.82 -12.25
C GLY A 7 -9.79 -6.40 -12.79
N ARG A 8 -9.74 -5.38 -11.92
CA ARG A 8 -9.63 -3.97 -12.35
C ARG A 8 -8.20 -3.47 -12.26
N SER A 9 -7.81 -2.71 -13.27
CA SER A 9 -6.60 -1.90 -13.24
C SER A 9 -6.71 -0.78 -12.19
N PRO A 10 -5.59 -0.19 -11.74
CA PRO A 10 -5.62 0.94 -10.82
C PRO A 10 -6.44 2.13 -11.32
N ALA A 11 -6.40 2.44 -12.63
CA ALA A 11 -7.17 3.53 -13.22
C ALA A 11 -8.69 3.27 -13.20
N GLU A 12 -9.13 2.05 -13.56
CA GLU A 12 -10.53 1.65 -13.46
C GLU A 12 -10.99 1.65 -12.00
N ALA A 13 -10.16 1.13 -11.09
CA ALA A 13 -10.46 1.08 -9.66
C ALA A 13 -10.58 2.48 -9.05
N ALA A 14 -9.73 3.44 -9.44
CA ALA A 14 -9.81 4.83 -9.01
C ALA A 14 -11.09 5.50 -9.51
N THR A 15 -11.44 5.27 -10.78
CA THR A 15 -12.70 5.77 -11.37
C THR A 15 -13.91 5.23 -10.63
N GLN A 16 -13.95 3.91 -10.40
CA GLN A 16 -15.03 3.27 -9.65
C GLN A 16 -15.08 3.76 -8.20
N GLY A 17 -13.93 3.95 -7.55
CA GLY A 17 -13.85 4.45 -6.18
C GLY A 17 -14.43 5.86 -6.03
N ARG A 18 -14.18 6.75 -6.99
CA ARG A 18 -14.81 8.09 -7.01
C ARG A 18 -16.32 8.00 -7.18
N ALA A 19 -16.81 7.17 -8.11
CA ALA A 19 -18.23 6.95 -8.31
C ALA A 19 -18.92 6.36 -7.06
N MET A 20 -18.26 5.43 -6.36
CA MET A 20 -18.74 4.88 -5.09
C MET A 20 -18.82 5.97 -4.01
N ALA A 21 -17.80 6.82 -3.90
CA ALA A 21 -17.75 7.91 -2.94
C ALA A 21 -18.88 8.92 -3.17
N GLU A 22 -19.12 9.30 -4.42
CA GLU A 22 -20.22 10.19 -4.82
C GLU A 22 -21.60 9.56 -4.56
N TYR A 23 -21.78 8.29 -4.93
CA TYR A 23 -23.02 7.56 -4.67
C TYR A 23 -23.36 7.49 -3.17
N VAL A 24 -22.37 7.23 -2.31
CA VAL A 24 -22.58 7.19 -0.86
C VAL A 24 -22.89 8.58 -0.32
N SER A 25 -22.15 9.61 -0.78
CA SER A 25 -22.33 10.99 -0.32
C SER A 25 -23.69 11.58 -0.69
N SER A 26 -24.25 11.16 -1.83
CA SER A 26 -25.57 11.61 -2.29
C SER A 26 -26.74 10.81 -1.71
N HIS A 27 -26.48 9.79 -0.89
CA HIS A 27 -27.53 8.91 -0.39
C HIS A 27 -28.44 9.65 0.61
N SER A 28 -29.76 9.57 0.42
CA SER A 28 -30.75 10.35 1.19
C SER A 28 -30.75 10.10 2.71
N LYS A 29 -30.13 9.00 3.16
CA LYS A 29 -29.97 8.66 4.59
C LYS A 29 -28.73 9.29 5.22
N LEU A 30 -27.80 9.82 4.43
CA LEU A 30 -26.58 10.44 4.93
C LEU A 30 -26.85 11.94 5.19
N PRO A 31 -26.49 12.48 6.38
CA PRO A 31 -26.56 13.91 6.63
C PRO A 31 -25.79 14.73 5.59
N ALA A 32 -26.36 15.84 5.12
CA ALA A 32 -25.78 16.67 4.06
C ALA A 32 -24.38 17.23 4.38
N ALA A 33 -24.01 17.32 5.67
CA ALA A 33 -22.69 17.76 6.10
C ALA A 33 -21.62 16.65 6.05
N LEU A 34 -22.00 15.40 5.76
CA LEU A 34 -21.08 14.27 5.67
C LEU A 34 -20.84 13.90 4.20
N THR A 35 -19.57 13.89 3.81
CA THR A 35 -19.12 13.41 2.51
C THR A 35 -18.18 12.23 2.71
N LEU A 36 -18.29 11.24 1.81
CA LEU A 36 -17.28 10.20 1.67
C LEU A 36 -16.35 10.63 0.53
N GLU A 37 -15.04 10.63 0.81
CA GLU A 37 -14.03 10.96 -0.19
C GLU A 37 -13.28 9.70 -0.65
N TYR A 38 -13.01 9.63 -1.94
CA TYR A 38 -12.05 8.70 -2.48
C TYR A 38 -10.63 9.20 -2.16
N GLU A 39 -9.77 8.30 -1.68
CA GLU A 39 -8.41 8.65 -1.28
C GLU A 39 -7.34 8.07 -2.22
N ARG A 40 -7.40 6.75 -2.51
CA ARG A 40 -6.37 6.03 -3.28
C ARG A 40 -6.78 4.59 -3.62
N VAL A 41 -6.01 3.97 -4.51
CA VAL A 41 -5.99 2.52 -4.78
C VAL A 41 -4.67 1.93 -4.28
N LEU A 42 -4.72 0.71 -3.73
CA LEU A 42 -3.54 -0.11 -3.42
C LEU A 42 -3.53 -1.35 -4.31
N SER A 43 -2.50 -1.50 -5.15
CA SER A 43 -2.37 -2.63 -6.08
C SER A 43 -0.92 -2.94 -6.43
N PRO A 44 -0.30 -4.01 -5.89
CA PRO A 44 -0.87 -4.96 -4.93
C PRO A 44 -1.09 -4.35 -3.53
N CYS A 45 -1.93 -5.02 -2.72
CA CYS A 45 -2.25 -4.66 -1.34
C CYS A 45 -1.96 -5.84 -0.41
N LEU A 46 -1.30 -5.56 0.72
CA LEU A 46 -0.99 -6.47 1.81
C LEU A 46 -1.71 -6.01 3.08
N LEU A 47 -2.59 -6.86 3.62
CA LEU A 47 -3.26 -6.65 4.89
C LEU A 47 -2.71 -7.65 5.91
N ASP A 48 -1.92 -7.18 6.87
CA ASP A 48 -1.27 -8.02 7.90
C ASP A 48 -2.16 -8.13 9.15
N GLY A 49 -2.79 -7.02 9.55
CA GLY A 49 -3.67 -7.00 10.71
C GLY A 49 -4.31 -5.64 10.94
N HIS A 50 -4.94 -5.47 12.11
CA HIS A 50 -5.57 -4.20 12.46
C HIS A 50 -4.54 -3.06 12.47
N ASN A 51 -4.81 -2.00 11.71
CA ASN A 51 -3.90 -0.87 11.48
C ASN A 51 -2.50 -1.26 10.93
N ARG A 52 -2.36 -2.45 10.32
CA ARG A 52 -1.10 -2.98 9.79
C ARG A 52 -1.29 -3.41 8.33
N TYR A 53 -0.85 -2.58 7.40
CA TYR A 53 -0.98 -2.83 5.96
C TYR A 53 0.06 -2.10 5.12
N ALA A 54 0.27 -2.57 3.90
CA ALA A 54 1.09 -1.90 2.90
C ALA A 54 0.57 -2.15 1.48
N GLY A 55 1.03 -1.37 0.51
CA GLY A 55 0.69 -1.57 -0.88
C GLY A 55 1.41 -0.59 -1.79
N ALA A 56 1.36 -0.88 -3.08
CA ALA A 56 1.71 0.10 -4.09
C ALA A 56 0.52 1.05 -4.29
N GLU A 57 0.73 2.32 -3.98
CA GLU A 57 -0.28 3.37 -3.92
C GLU A 57 -0.39 4.13 -5.24
N TYR A 58 -1.63 4.26 -5.70
CA TYR A 58 -2.03 5.07 -6.83
C TYR A 58 -3.11 6.04 -6.36
N VAL A 59 -2.85 7.34 -6.39
CA VAL A 59 -3.81 8.36 -5.95
C VAL A 59 -4.79 8.64 -7.08
N SER A 60 -4.28 9.00 -8.24
CA SER A 60 -5.04 9.22 -9.47
C SER A 60 -5.44 7.92 -10.18
N GLY A 61 -4.64 6.85 -10.03
CA GLY A 61 -4.81 5.58 -10.73
C GLY A 61 -3.97 5.47 -12.02
N THR A 62 -3.33 6.57 -12.42
CA THR A 62 -2.60 6.69 -13.70
C THR A 62 -1.12 6.99 -13.51
N GLU A 63 -0.62 6.95 -12.27
CA GLU A 63 0.80 7.16 -11.98
C GLU A 63 1.65 6.15 -12.75
N PRO A 64 2.71 6.59 -13.46
CA PRO A 64 3.60 5.68 -14.17
C PRO A 64 4.38 4.78 -13.21
N GLN A 65 4.62 5.25 -11.97
CA GLN A 65 5.20 4.46 -10.89
C GLN A 65 4.46 4.77 -9.58
N PRO A 66 3.93 3.75 -8.88
CA PRO A 66 3.28 3.96 -7.59
C PRO A 66 4.29 4.17 -6.46
N SER A 67 3.84 4.84 -5.39
CA SER A 67 4.57 4.96 -4.13
C SER A 67 4.36 3.72 -3.26
N LEU A 68 5.33 3.39 -2.41
CA LEU A 68 5.09 2.42 -1.35
C LEU A 68 4.34 3.10 -0.20
N LEU A 69 3.10 2.68 0.03
CA LEU A 69 2.36 2.99 1.27
C LEU A 69 2.61 1.89 2.29
N GLN A 70 2.84 2.28 3.54
CA GLN A 70 2.81 1.37 4.69
C GLN A 70 2.21 2.07 5.90
N LYS A 71 1.46 1.33 6.70
CA LYS A 71 0.94 1.77 7.99
C LYS A 71 1.12 0.66 9.01
N GLY A 72 1.71 1.00 10.16
CA GLY A 72 1.82 0.13 11.33
C GLY A 72 2.78 -1.05 11.20
N LEU A 73 3.46 -1.24 10.06
CA LEU A 73 4.41 -2.35 9.87
C LEU A 73 5.77 -2.11 10.51
N PHE A 74 6.12 -0.86 10.81
CA PHE A 74 7.37 -0.50 11.46
C PHE A 74 7.11 -0.05 12.89
N GLU A 75 7.69 -0.75 13.86
CA GLU A 75 7.55 -0.44 15.27
C GLU A 75 8.55 0.63 15.69
N ARG A 76 8.15 1.54 16.59
CA ARG A 76 9.01 2.65 17.04
C ARG A 76 10.30 2.16 17.71
N GLY A 77 10.25 1.03 18.41
CA GLY A 77 11.42 0.41 19.06
C GLY A 77 12.30 -0.40 18.12
N GLN A 78 11.86 -0.62 16.88
CA GLN A 78 12.63 -1.38 15.91
C GLN A 78 13.86 -0.60 15.46
N CYS A 79 15.02 -1.26 15.40
CA CYS A 79 16.24 -0.57 14.97
C CYS A 79 16.14 -0.12 13.50
N LYS A 80 16.81 1.00 13.18
CA LYS A 80 16.77 1.61 11.84
C LYS A 80 17.17 0.63 10.74
N TYR A 81 18.09 -0.29 11.04
CA TYR A 81 18.54 -1.30 10.08
C TYR A 81 17.41 -2.23 9.65
N VAL A 82 16.63 -2.75 10.60
CA VAL A 82 15.51 -3.64 10.30
C VAL A 82 14.40 -2.86 9.59
N GLN A 83 14.10 -1.63 10.02
CA GLN A 83 13.11 -0.78 9.33
C GLN A 83 13.50 -0.52 7.86
N ALA A 84 14.77 -0.19 7.61
CA ALA A 84 15.30 0.01 6.26
C ALA A 84 15.27 -1.27 5.42
N THR A 85 15.60 -2.41 6.03
CA THR A 85 15.56 -3.73 5.39
C THR A 85 14.13 -4.09 4.97
N LEU A 86 13.16 -3.94 5.88
CA LEU A 86 11.76 -4.23 5.60
C LEU A 86 11.20 -3.28 4.54
N ARG A 87 11.44 -1.97 4.66
CA ARG A 87 11.02 -0.99 3.64
C ARG A 87 11.59 -1.32 2.27
N GLY A 88 12.88 -1.64 2.19
CA GLY A 88 13.54 -1.97 0.93
C GLY A 88 13.05 -3.28 0.30
N ALA A 89 12.72 -4.28 1.13
CA ALA A 89 12.10 -5.53 0.67
C ALA A 89 10.67 -5.29 0.16
N LEU A 90 9.85 -4.53 0.91
CA LEU A 90 8.48 -4.19 0.52
C LEU A 90 8.43 -3.36 -0.77
N GLN A 91 9.36 -2.42 -0.97
CA GLN A 91 9.48 -1.65 -2.21
C GLN A 91 9.65 -2.60 -3.42
N ARG A 92 10.59 -3.53 -3.32
CA ARG A 92 10.88 -4.48 -4.41
C ARG A 92 9.74 -5.46 -4.65
N LEU A 93 9.08 -5.89 -3.58
CA LEU A 93 7.99 -6.86 -3.66
C LEU A 93 6.71 -6.23 -4.20
N LEU A 94 6.28 -5.11 -3.61
CA LEU A 94 4.97 -4.52 -3.85
C LEU A 94 4.99 -3.50 -4.99
N VAL A 95 6.02 -2.66 -5.09
CA VAL A 95 6.09 -1.62 -6.15
C VAL A 95 6.77 -2.16 -7.40
N GLU A 96 7.91 -2.82 -7.24
CA GLU A 96 8.66 -3.35 -8.41
C GLU A 96 8.14 -4.73 -8.87
N GLY A 97 7.25 -5.37 -8.11
CA GLY A 97 6.65 -6.66 -8.48
C GLY A 97 7.63 -7.82 -8.54
N SER A 98 8.77 -7.74 -7.84
CA SER A 98 9.86 -8.71 -7.95
C SER A 98 10.17 -9.40 -6.63
N LEU A 99 9.57 -10.59 -6.44
CA LEU A 99 9.89 -11.48 -5.32
C LEU A 99 11.38 -11.86 -5.26
N PRO A 100 12.06 -12.24 -6.35
CA PRO A 100 13.49 -12.56 -6.29
C PRO A 100 14.32 -11.40 -5.77
N ARG A 101 14.09 -10.18 -6.28
CA ARG A 101 14.83 -8.98 -5.83
C ARG A 101 14.56 -8.66 -4.36
N ALA A 102 13.32 -8.83 -3.91
CA ALA A 102 12.97 -8.63 -2.50
C ALA A 102 13.71 -9.63 -1.59
N LEU A 103 13.74 -10.91 -1.97
CA LEU A 103 14.45 -11.95 -1.23
C LEU A 103 15.96 -11.71 -1.23
N ASP A 104 16.56 -11.36 -2.37
CA ASP A 104 17.99 -11.10 -2.46
C ASP A 104 18.41 -9.89 -1.64
N PHE A 105 17.57 -8.85 -1.62
CA PHE A 105 17.78 -7.69 -0.76
C PHE A 105 17.75 -8.07 0.73
N ALA A 106 16.73 -8.82 1.17
CA ALA A 106 16.62 -9.26 2.57
C ALA A 106 17.78 -10.20 2.97
N ARG A 107 18.15 -11.15 2.11
CA ARG A 107 19.30 -12.04 2.32
C ARG A 107 20.62 -11.27 2.39
N GLY A 108 20.80 -10.27 1.54
CA GLY A 108 21.95 -9.39 1.55
C GLY A 108 22.05 -8.61 2.86
N ALA A 109 20.93 -8.11 3.38
CA ALA A 109 20.89 -7.47 4.69
C ALA A 109 21.28 -8.45 5.82
N CYS A 110 20.71 -9.66 5.85
CA CYS A 110 21.11 -10.66 6.83
C CYS A 110 22.61 -11.00 6.75
N ARG A 111 23.17 -11.12 5.55
CA ARG A 111 24.61 -11.38 5.36
C ARG A 111 25.49 -10.27 5.93
N LYS A 112 25.16 -9.00 5.69
CA LYS A 112 25.90 -7.86 6.25
C LYS A 112 25.86 -7.86 7.78
N LEU A 113 24.67 -8.08 8.34
CA LEU A 113 24.47 -8.14 9.79
C LEU A 113 25.32 -9.25 10.44
N LEU A 114 25.37 -10.43 9.82
CA LEU A 114 26.15 -11.56 10.33
C LEU A 114 27.65 -11.43 10.04
N GLY A 115 28.02 -10.73 8.97
CA GLY A 115 29.42 -10.51 8.56
C GLY A 115 30.11 -9.35 9.27
N GLY A 116 29.36 -8.49 9.96
CA GLY A 116 29.90 -7.30 10.63
C GLY A 116 30.21 -6.13 9.68
N GLU A 117 29.57 -6.09 8.51
CA GLU A 117 29.69 -5.02 7.50
C GLU A 117 28.61 -3.94 7.64
#